data_AF-A0A956YBK8-F1
#
_entry.id   AF-A0A956YBK8-F1
#
_cell.length_a   1.000
_cell.length_b   1.000
_cell.length_c   1.000
_cell.angle_alpha   90.00
_cell.angle_beta   90.00
_cell.angle_gamma   90.00
#
_symmetry.space_group_name_H-M   'P 1'
#
loop_
_entity.id
_entity.type
_entity.pdbx_description
1 polymer ?
#
loop_
_entity_poly.entity_id
_entity_poly.type
_entity_poly.pdbx_seq_one_letter_code
_entity_poly.pdbx_strand_id
1 'polypeptide(L)'
;MDLLSALAAGKRLFRRQTLEDADLREADLTEVVIKNSTFANCDFHMANMVGCRLEDCTFTNCRFSDADLSEGQFTRCIFYAPDKPCAFVRADLRHSKWEECDVRLCTFEKAQFLKVNWQQVNATGA
;
A
#
# COMPACT_ATOMS: atom_id res chain seq x y z
N MET A 1 -2.21 19.94 -8.12
CA MET A 1 -0.97 19.53 -7.44
C MET A 1 -1.03 18.03 -7.33
N ASP A 2 -0.09 17.33 -7.95
CA ASP A 2 0.01 15.87 -7.84
C ASP A 2 0.51 15.46 -6.45
N LEU A 3 0.43 14.16 -6.15
CA LEU A 3 0.83 13.62 -4.84
C LEU A 3 2.30 13.90 -4.52
N LEU A 4 3.21 13.72 -5.49
CA LEU A 4 4.67 13.85 -5.30
C LEU A 4 5.09 15.27 -4.98
N SER A 5 4.58 16.26 -5.72
CA SER A 5 4.85 17.66 -5.43
C SER A 5 4.35 18.05 -4.04
N ALA A 6 3.20 17.52 -3.62
CA ALA A 6 2.68 17.76 -2.28
C ALA A 6 3.51 17.10 -1.18
N LEU A 7 4.02 15.88 -1.41
CA LEU A 7 4.96 15.21 -0.51
C LEU A 7 6.26 16.00 -0.37
N ALA A 8 6.80 16.53 -1.47
CA ALA A 8 7.98 17.38 -1.48
C ALA A 8 7.77 18.70 -0.72
N ALA A 9 6.53 19.21 -0.70
CA ALA A 9 6.14 20.36 0.11
C ALA A 9 5.87 20.00 1.60
N GLY A 10 6.16 18.76 2.02
CA GLY A 10 6.00 18.30 3.40
C GLY A 10 4.58 17.88 3.76
N LYS A 11 3.64 17.85 2.81
CA LYS A 11 2.29 17.35 3.07
C LYS A 11 2.36 15.85 3.33
N ARG A 12 1.69 15.39 4.39
CA ARG A 12 1.58 13.97 4.74
C ARG A 12 0.14 13.48 4.90
N LEU A 13 -0.85 14.38 4.85
CA LEU A 13 -2.26 14.02 4.91
C LEU A 13 -2.96 14.21 3.56
N PHE A 14 -3.46 13.12 2.99
CA PHE A 14 -4.18 13.10 1.72
C PHE A 14 -5.54 12.45 1.89
N ARG A 15 -6.53 12.97 1.16
CA ARG A 15 -7.90 12.45 1.16
C ARG A 15 -8.46 12.51 -0.25
N ARG A 16 -9.27 11.53 -0.65
CA ARG A 16 -10.00 11.54 -1.93
C ARG A 16 -9.08 11.77 -3.13
N GLN A 17 -7.92 11.11 -3.10
CA GLN A 17 -7.02 11.12 -4.24
C GLN A 17 -7.44 10.04 -5.23
N THR A 18 -7.31 10.35 -6.52
CA THR A 18 -7.42 9.37 -7.60
C THR A 18 -6.13 9.47 -8.40
N LEU A 19 -5.34 8.40 -8.40
CA LEU A 19 -4.11 8.30 -9.16
C LEU A 19 -4.23 7.12 -10.13
N GLU A 20 -3.80 7.35 -11.35
CA GLU A 20 -3.73 6.35 -12.40
C GLU A 20 -2.35 6.42 -13.05
N ASP A 21 -1.74 5.25 -13.29
CA ASP A 21 -0.41 5.10 -13.90
C ASP A 21 0.70 5.94 -13.23
N ALA A 22 0.55 6.21 -11.94
CA ALA A 22 1.50 7.05 -11.21
C ALA A 22 2.78 6.27 -10.87
N ASP A 23 3.92 6.90 -11.15
CA ASP A 23 5.22 6.44 -10.72
C ASP A 23 5.52 6.98 -9.31
N LEU A 24 5.50 6.08 -8.33
CA LEU A 24 5.78 6.37 -6.92
C LEU A 24 6.98 5.54 -6.43
N ARG A 25 7.84 5.10 -7.36
CA ARG A 25 9.04 4.34 -7.04
C ARG A 25 9.96 5.16 -6.16
N GLU A 26 10.51 4.53 -5.13
CA GLU A 26 11.43 5.16 -4.17
C GLU A 26 10.84 6.38 -3.43
N ALA A 27 9.54 6.63 -3.55
CA ALA A 27 8.91 7.78 -2.91
C ALA A 27 8.98 7.67 -1.38
N ASP A 28 9.30 8.79 -0.72
CA ASP A 28 9.15 8.91 0.72
C ASP A 28 7.69 9.18 1.09
N LEU A 29 7.04 8.12 1.57
CA LEU A 29 5.68 8.06 2.08
C LEU A 29 5.69 7.74 3.59
N THR A 30 6.83 7.96 4.28
CA THR A 30 6.96 7.72 5.72
C THR A 30 5.88 8.47 6.49
N GLU A 31 5.17 7.76 7.35
CA GLU A 31 4.07 8.26 8.19
C GLU A 31 2.94 8.96 7.41
N VAL A 32 2.83 8.74 6.10
CA VAL A 32 1.76 9.33 5.28
C VAL A 32 0.40 8.81 5.77
N VAL A 33 -0.58 9.71 5.84
CA VAL A 33 -1.97 9.38 6.10
C VAL A 33 -2.76 9.60 4.82
N ILE A 34 -3.28 8.53 4.23
CA ILE A 34 -4.10 8.59 3.03
C ILE A 34 -5.45 7.98 3.34
N LYS A 35 -6.53 8.69 3.03
CA LYS A 35 -7.89 8.23 3.29
C LYS A 35 -8.77 8.29 2.05
N ASN A 36 -9.69 7.34 1.90
CA ASN A 36 -10.74 7.38 0.88
C ASN A 36 -10.17 7.62 -0.53
N SER A 37 -9.11 6.90 -0.92
CA SER A 37 -8.36 7.19 -2.15
C SER A 37 -8.21 5.95 -3.03
N THR A 38 -8.08 6.16 -4.33
CA THR A 38 -7.96 5.09 -5.33
C THR A 38 -6.65 5.22 -6.09
N PHE A 39 -5.97 4.11 -6.27
CA PHE A 39 -4.74 3.98 -7.04
C PHE A 39 -4.93 2.87 -8.08
N ALA A 40 -4.74 3.20 -9.35
CA ALA A 40 -4.81 2.25 -10.45
C ALA A 40 -3.47 2.20 -11.18
N ASN A 41 -2.95 1.00 -11.42
CA ASN A 41 -1.70 0.75 -12.14
C ASN A 41 -0.48 1.55 -11.61
N CYS A 42 -0.49 1.90 -10.33
CA CYS A 42 0.59 2.69 -9.73
C CYS A 42 1.76 1.79 -9.32
N ASP A 43 2.98 2.30 -9.43
CA ASP A 43 4.20 1.59 -9.03
C ASP A 43 4.80 2.20 -7.76
N PHE A 44 4.73 1.47 -6.65
CA PHE A 44 5.35 1.81 -5.35
C PHE A 44 6.62 0.99 -5.10
N HIS A 45 7.29 0.48 -6.15
CA HIS A 45 8.51 -0.31 -5.99
C HIS A 45 9.58 0.47 -5.21
N MET A 46 10.13 -0.16 -4.16
CA MET A 46 11.10 0.45 -3.23
C MET A 46 10.61 1.73 -2.53
N ALA A 47 9.31 2.02 -2.53
CA ALA A 47 8.78 3.16 -1.78
C ALA A 47 8.99 2.94 -0.28
N ASN A 48 9.33 4.02 0.43
CA ASN A 48 9.41 4.01 1.88
C ASN A 48 8.04 4.40 2.45
N MET A 49 7.31 3.44 2.99
CA MET A 49 5.97 3.59 3.55
C MET A 49 5.94 3.25 5.05
N VAL A 50 7.07 3.38 5.74
CA VAL A 50 7.19 3.06 7.17
C VAL A 50 6.16 3.86 7.98
N GLY A 51 5.39 3.17 8.82
CA GLY A 51 4.39 3.80 9.67
C GLY A 51 3.22 4.44 8.93
N CYS A 52 3.04 4.19 7.63
CA CYS A 52 1.94 4.77 6.85
C CYS A 52 0.57 4.36 7.43
N ARG A 53 -0.45 5.20 7.23
CA ARG A 53 -1.83 4.95 7.67
C ARG A 53 -2.78 5.11 6.50
N LEU A 54 -3.25 3.98 5.98
CA LEU A 54 -4.14 3.91 4.82
C LEU A 54 -5.52 3.45 5.29
N GLU A 55 -6.54 4.26 5.02
CA GLU A 55 -7.92 4.01 5.45
C GLU A 55 -8.87 4.14 4.26
N ASP A 56 -9.72 3.15 4.03
CA ASP A 56 -10.70 3.15 2.94
C ASP A 56 -10.05 3.39 1.57
N CYS A 57 -8.93 2.73 1.29
CA CYS A 57 -8.18 2.89 0.04
C CYS A 57 -8.31 1.66 -0.86
N THR A 58 -8.37 1.91 -2.18
CA THR A 58 -8.43 0.84 -3.18
C THR A 58 -7.19 0.90 -4.07
N PHE A 59 -6.53 -0.24 -4.22
CA PHE A 59 -5.35 -0.43 -5.06
C PHE A 59 -5.66 -1.47 -6.13
N THR A 60 -5.72 -1.03 -7.39
CA THR A 60 -5.97 -1.87 -8.56
C THR A 60 -4.69 -2.03 -9.36
N ASN A 61 -4.25 -3.28 -9.60
CA ASN A 61 -3.05 -3.60 -10.40
C ASN A 61 -1.77 -2.85 -9.94
N CYS A 62 -1.60 -2.61 -8.64
CA CYS A 62 -0.46 -1.85 -8.11
C CYS A 62 0.71 -2.76 -7.71
N ARG A 63 1.93 -2.22 -7.75
CA ARG A 63 3.15 -2.92 -7.33
C ARG A 63 3.72 -2.29 -6.05
N PHE A 64 4.07 -3.13 -5.09
CA PHE A 64 4.74 -2.80 -3.82
C PHE A 64 6.02 -3.63 -3.62
N SER A 65 6.59 -4.18 -4.70
CA SER A 65 7.79 -5.00 -4.60
C SER A 65 8.93 -4.23 -3.95
N ASP A 66 9.62 -4.83 -2.98
CA ASP A 66 10.71 -4.22 -2.22
C ASP A 66 10.34 -2.94 -1.45
N ALA A 67 9.05 -2.60 -1.34
CA ALA A 67 8.61 -1.47 -0.53
C ALA A 67 8.76 -1.78 0.97
N ASP A 68 9.04 -0.75 1.77
CA ASP A 68 9.03 -0.84 3.22
C ASP A 68 7.67 -0.37 3.75
N LEU A 69 6.83 -1.31 4.14
CA LEU A 69 5.50 -1.08 4.74
C LEU A 69 5.53 -1.41 6.24
N SER A 70 6.72 -1.49 6.85
CA SER A 70 6.87 -1.85 8.25
C SER A 70 6.18 -0.82 9.16
N GLU A 71 5.60 -1.32 10.25
CA GLU A 71 4.78 -0.52 11.19
C GLU A 71 3.53 0.16 10.57
N GLY A 72 3.23 -0.10 9.29
CA GLY A 72 2.08 0.44 8.59
C GLY A 72 0.73 -0.02 9.17
N GLN A 73 -0.29 0.80 9.01
CA GLN A 73 -1.67 0.52 9.42
C GLN A 73 -2.59 0.63 8.21
N PHE A 74 -3.24 -0.47 7.87
CA PHE A 74 -4.18 -0.59 6.76
C PHE A 74 -5.54 -0.95 7.32
N THR A 75 -6.53 -0.11 7.10
CA THR A 75 -7.90 -0.33 7.58
C THR A 75 -8.86 -0.23 6.41
N ARG A 76 -9.68 -1.26 6.20
CA ARG A 76 -10.68 -1.32 5.12
C ARG A 76 -10.07 -1.03 3.73
N CYS A 77 -8.86 -1.53 3.50
CA CYS A 77 -8.18 -1.37 2.22
C CYS A 77 -8.42 -2.58 1.32
N ILE A 78 -8.60 -2.33 0.02
CA ILE A 78 -8.84 -3.37 -0.98
C ILE A 78 -7.67 -3.36 -1.95
N PHE A 79 -7.04 -4.51 -2.12
CA PHE A 79 -6.00 -4.77 -3.10
C PHE A 79 -6.55 -5.83 -4.06
N TYR A 80 -6.75 -5.43 -5.30
CA TYR A 80 -7.39 -6.29 -6.29
C TYR A 80 -6.72 -6.14 -7.65
N ALA A 81 -6.63 -7.24 -8.37
CA ALA A 81 -6.23 -7.21 -9.76
C ALA A 81 -6.84 -8.38 -10.51
N PRO A 82 -7.64 -8.15 -11.57
CA PRO A 82 -8.18 -9.23 -12.39
C PRO A 82 -7.11 -9.90 -13.23
N ASP A 83 -6.15 -9.12 -13.75
CA ASP A 83 -5.18 -9.60 -14.76
C ASP A 83 -3.78 -9.81 -14.18
N LYS A 84 -3.33 -8.94 -13.27
CA LYS A 84 -1.97 -8.97 -12.69
C LYS A 84 -2.01 -8.70 -11.18
N PRO A 85 -1.88 -9.74 -10.34
CA PRO A 85 -1.87 -9.62 -8.88
C PRO A 85 -1.15 -8.37 -8.36
N CYS A 86 -1.78 -7.65 -7.43
CA CYS A 86 -1.03 -6.68 -6.63
C CYS A 86 0.13 -7.42 -5.94
N ALA A 87 1.34 -6.89 -6.10
CA ALA A 87 2.56 -7.62 -5.78
C ALA A 87 3.32 -6.97 -4.63
N PHE A 88 3.52 -7.72 -3.54
CA PHE A 88 4.31 -7.36 -2.37
C PHE A 88 5.61 -8.19 -2.31
N VAL A 89 6.18 -8.50 -3.48
CA VAL A 89 7.37 -9.37 -3.58
C VAL A 89 8.54 -8.72 -2.84
N ARG A 90 9.15 -9.44 -1.88
CA ARG A 90 10.22 -8.93 -1.00
C ARG A 90 9.86 -7.68 -0.19
N ALA A 91 8.59 -7.32 -0.11
CA ALA A 91 8.16 -6.19 0.70
C ALA A 91 8.37 -6.47 2.20
N ASP A 92 8.70 -5.42 2.94
CA ASP A 92 8.76 -5.50 4.40
C ASP A 92 7.40 -5.13 4.97
N LEU A 93 6.73 -6.07 5.62
CA LEU A 93 5.44 -5.84 6.29
C LEU A 93 5.60 -5.92 7.81
N ARG A 94 6.82 -6.03 8.35
CA ARG A 94 7.01 -6.34 9.78
C ARG A 94 6.29 -5.33 10.66
N HIS A 95 5.70 -5.80 11.75
CA HIS A 95 4.97 -4.98 12.72
C HIS A 95 3.74 -4.24 12.18
N SER A 96 3.37 -4.44 10.92
CA SER A 96 2.18 -3.79 10.34
C SER A 96 0.88 -4.38 10.87
N LYS A 97 -0.20 -3.63 10.71
CA LYS A 97 -1.56 -4.01 11.07
C LYS A 97 -2.47 -3.89 9.86
N TRP A 98 -3.24 -4.94 9.62
CA TRP A 98 -4.19 -5.04 8.53
C TRP A 98 -5.54 -5.42 9.11
N GLU A 99 -6.48 -4.48 9.05
CA GLU A 99 -7.82 -4.63 9.61
C GLU A 99 -8.85 -4.50 8.48
N GLU A 100 -9.75 -5.48 8.38
CA GLU A 100 -10.85 -5.47 7.39
C GLU A 100 -10.36 -5.30 5.95
N CYS A 101 -9.14 -5.78 5.65
CA CYS A 101 -8.53 -5.63 4.33
C CYS A 101 -8.85 -6.82 3.42
N ASP A 102 -8.94 -6.56 2.13
CA ASP A 102 -9.03 -7.59 1.09
C ASP A 102 -7.72 -7.60 0.31
N VAL A 103 -6.97 -8.70 0.42
CA VAL A 103 -5.70 -8.92 -0.29
C VAL A 103 -5.79 -10.20 -1.11
N ARG A 104 -7.00 -10.58 -1.54
CA ARG A 104 -7.20 -11.76 -2.38
C ARG A 104 -6.36 -11.68 -3.65
N LEU A 105 -5.81 -12.84 -4.02
CA LEU A 105 -4.98 -13.00 -5.21
C LEU A 105 -3.70 -12.14 -5.23
N CYS A 106 -3.40 -11.39 -4.16
CA CYS A 106 -2.14 -10.66 -4.07
C CYS A 106 -0.98 -11.64 -3.89
N THR A 107 0.21 -11.26 -4.32
CA THR A 107 1.41 -12.10 -4.13
C THR A 107 2.30 -11.51 -3.05
N PHE A 108 2.83 -12.38 -2.19
CA PHE A 108 3.73 -11.99 -1.11
C PHE A 108 5.05 -12.78 -1.12
N GLU A 109 5.52 -13.15 -2.32
CA GLU A 109 6.75 -13.95 -2.46
C GLU A 109 7.93 -13.26 -1.73
N LYS A 110 8.55 -13.97 -0.78
CA LYS A 110 9.67 -13.47 0.03
C LYS A 110 9.38 -12.21 0.85
N ALA A 111 8.11 -11.84 1.04
CA ALA A 111 7.73 -10.75 1.93
C ALA A 111 8.05 -11.12 3.40
N GLN A 112 8.31 -10.11 4.22
CA GLN A 112 8.63 -10.29 5.63
C GLN A 112 7.41 -10.04 6.51
N PHE A 113 7.02 -11.04 7.32
CA PHE A 113 5.78 -11.00 8.11
C PHE A 113 5.99 -11.04 9.63
N LEU A 114 7.17 -10.70 10.12
CA LEU A 114 7.43 -10.74 11.57
C LEU A 114 6.47 -9.79 12.30
N LYS A 115 5.68 -10.34 13.23
CA LYS A 115 4.74 -9.59 14.08
C LYS A 115 3.67 -8.80 13.29
N VAL A 116 3.23 -9.31 12.14
CA VAL A 116 2.09 -8.74 11.44
C VAL A 116 0.79 -9.11 12.13
N ASN A 117 -0.09 -8.13 12.32
CA ASN A 117 -1.46 -8.35 12.79
C ASN A 117 -2.42 -8.44 11.59
N TRP A 118 -3.02 -9.60 11.41
CA TRP A 118 -4.05 -9.86 10.40
C TRP A 118 -5.42 -10.01 11.08
N GLN A 119 -6.21 -8.94 11.08
CA GLN A 119 -7.54 -8.93 11.68
C GLN A 119 -8.59 -8.79 10.59
N GLN A 120 -9.47 -9.78 10.46
CA GLN A 120 -10.55 -9.77 9.46
C GLN A 120 -10.04 -9.54 8.03
N VAL A 121 -8.90 -10.13 7.68
CA VAL A 121 -8.30 -9.99 6.35
C VAL A 121 -8.71 -11.15 5.45
N ASN A 122 -9.17 -10.82 4.25
CA ASN A 122 -9.44 -11.80 3.20
C ASN A 122 -8.17 -12.02 2.37
N ALA A 123 -7.46 -13.12 2.61
CA ALA A 123 -6.23 -13.49 1.90
C ALA A 123 -6.41 -14.73 1.00
N THR A 124 -7.63 -14.96 0.50
CA THR A 124 -7.90 -16.13 -0.35
C THR A 124 -7.07 -16.07 -1.64
N GLY A 125 -6.30 -17.12 -1.91
CA GLY A 125 -5.46 -17.22 -3.11
C GLY A 125 -4.18 -16.39 -3.08
N ALA A 126 -3.79 -15.87 -1.91
CA ALA A 126 -2.54 -15.16 -1.68
C ALA A 126 -1.40 -16.08 -1.20
#